data_AF-A0A929D7A4-F1
#
_entry.id   AF-A0A929D7A4-F1
#
_cell.length_a   1.000
_cell.length_b   1.000
_cell.length_c   1.000
_cell.angle_alpha   90.00
_cell.angle_beta   90.00
_cell.angle_gamma   90.00
#
_symmetry.space_group_name_H-M   'P 1'
#
loop_
_entity.id
_entity.type
_entity.pdbx_description
1 polymer ?
#
loop_
_entity_poly.entity_id
_entity_poly.type
_entity_poly.pdbx_seq_one_letter_code
_entity_poly.pdbx_strand_id
1 'polypeptide(L)'
;IIQCGFPESLHLRALESYLEKLSRRLGCRYVGTALRGGGEGIQSQPRFIAGGFLDAMSELGREFGRTGKFNQDVVARLGRVERLSPLRLLFTRTIGSWMAKKAMWDRMMKENHAYERRLARPYEQPPA
;
A
#
# COMPACT_ATOMS: atom_id res chain seq x y z
N ILE A 1 -12.07 -3.49 -0.20
CA ILE A 1 -10.95 -2.56 -0.54
C ILE A 1 -9.66 -3.27 -0.16
N ILE A 2 -8.64 -3.21 -1.02
CA ILE A 2 -7.34 -3.83 -0.77
C ILE A 2 -6.27 -2.74 -0.78
N GLN A 3 -5.42 -2.71 0.24
CA GLN A 3 -4.30 -1.79 0.34
C GLN A 3 -3.01 -2.56 0.62
N CYS A 4 -1.88 -2.05 0.14
CA CYS A 4 -0.55 -2.60 0.45
C CYS A 4 0.50 -1.49 0.56
N GLY A 5 1.63 -1.80 1.19
CA GLY A 5 2.77 -0.88 1.29
C GLY A 5 3.52 -0.66 -0.02
N PHE A 6 3.50 -1.66 -0.92
CA PHE A 6 4.22 -1.59 -2.19
C PHE A 6 3.59 -0.58 -3.16
N PRO A 7 4.39 0.20 -3.90
CA PRO A 7 3.87 1.26 -4.77
C PRO A 7 3.01 0.75 -5.94
N GLU A 8 3.22 -0.49 -6.40
CA GLU A 8 2.51 -1.12 -7.53
C GLU A 8 1.29 -1.89 -7.05
N SER A 9 0.13 -1.78 -7.73
CA SER A 9 -1.07 -2.56 -7.40
C SER A 9 -1.17 -3.90 -8.12
N LEU A 10 -0.27 -4.21 -9.08
CA LEU A 10 -0.35 -5.44 -9.89
C LEU A 10 -0.47 -6.71 -9.05
N HIS A 11 0.31 -6.82 -7.98
CA HIS A 11 0.32 -8.00 -7.11
C HIS A 11 -1.01 -8.18 -6.35
N LEU A 12 -1.83 -7.12 -6.24
CA LEU A 12 -3.15 -7.18 -5.61
C LEU A 12 -4.20 -7.81 -6.53
N ARG A 13 -3.94 -7.95 -7.83
CA ARG A 13 -4.88 -8.58 -8.78
C ARG A 13 -5.14 -10.05 -8.45
N ALA A 14 -4.11 -10.77 -8.00
CA ALA A 14 -4.29 -12.14 -7.52
C ALA A 14 -5.22 -12.20 -6.29
N LEU A 15 -5.09 -11.23 -5.38
CA LEU A 15 -5.94 -11.14 -4.19
C LEU A 15 -7.37 -10.72 -4.54
N GLU A 16 -7.55 -9.82 -5.52
CA GLU A 16 -8.87 -9.46 -6.06
C GLU A 16 -9.63 -10.69 -6.56
N SER A 17 -9.01 -11.51 -7.42
CA SER A 17 -9.63 -12.74 -7.94
C SER A 17 -9.95 -13.74 -6.82
N TYR A 18 -9.07 -13.84 -5.82
CA TYR A 18 -9.32 -14.68 -4.65
C TYR A 18 -10.52 -14.20 -3.84
N LEU A 19 -10.63 -12.89 -3.57
CA LEU A 19 -11.71 -12.32 -2.77
C LEU A 19 -13.06 -12.39 -3.48
N GLU A 20 -13.09 -12.24 -4.81
CA GLU A 20 -14.30 -12.51 -5.59
C GLU A 20 -14.77 -13.96 -5.45
N LYS A 21 -13.84 -14.91 -5.53
CA LYS A 21 -14.15 -16.34 -5.31
C LYS A 21 -14.64 -16.59 -3.88
N LEU A 22 -13.98 -16.00 -2.89
CA LEU A 22 -14.34 -16.15 -1.49
C LEU A 22 -15.73 -15.57 -1.20
N SER A 23 -16.05 -14.38 -1.71
CA SER A 23 -17.35 -13.76 -1.46
C SER A 23 -18.49 -14.63 -1.97
N ARG A 24 -18.33 -15.25 -3.15
CA ARG A 24 -19.32 -16.20 -3.69
C ARG A 24 -19.49 -17.43 -2.80
N ARG A 25 -18.39 -17.99 -2.27
CA ARG A 25 -18.42 -19.14 -1.35
C ARG A 25 -19.12 -18.84 -0.03
N LEU A 26 -19.03 -17.58 0.42
CA LEU A 26 -19.70 -17.11 1.64
C LEU A 26 -21.17 -16.71 1.40
N GLY A 27 -21.70 -16.86 0.18
CA GLY A 27 -23.05 -16.40 -0.16
C GLY A 27 -23.18 -14.88 -0.23
N CYS A 28 -22.06 -14.15 -0.25
CA CYS A 28 -22.05 -12.69 -0.34
C CYS A 28 -22.09 -12.24 -1.80
N ARG A 29 -22.79 -11.13 -2.07
CA ARG A 29 -22.75 -10.45 -3.36
C ARG A 29 -21.40 -9.74 -3.53
N TYR A 30 -20.67 -10.11 -4.58
CA TYR A 30 -19.48 -9.36 -5.00
C TYR A 30 -19.89 -8.07 -5.72
N VAL A 31 -19.37 -6.93 -5.27
CA VAL A 31 -19.69 -5.59 -5.79
C VAL A 31 -18.50 -4.91 -6.47
N GLY A 32 -17.38 -5.63 -6.61
CA GLY A 32 -16.11 -5.13 -7.12
C GLY A 32 -15.07 -4.90 -6.03
N THR A 33 -13.88 -4.47 -6.44
CA THR A 33 -12.74 -4.23 -5.54
C THR A 33 -12.01 -2.94 -5.93
N ALA A 34 -11.69 -2.10 -4.93
CA ALA A 34 -10.76 -0.99 -5.07
C ALA A 34 -9.36 -1.43 -4.63
N LEU A 35 -8.37 -1.30 -5.52
CA LEU A 35 -6.97 -1.64 -5.28
C LEU A 35 -6.14 -0.38 -5.03
N ARG A 36 -5.25 -0.42 -4.05
CA ARG A 36 -4.36 0.71 -3.74
C ARG A 36 -2.96 0.22 -3.35
N GLY A 37 -1.98 0.55 -4.16
CA GLY A 37 -0.56 0.50 -3.79
C GLY A 37 -0.14 1.64 -2.86
N GLY A 38 1.04 1.59 -2.27
CA GLY A 38 1.70 2.71 -1.60
C GLY A 38 0.95 3.26 -0.39
N GLY A 39 0.19 2.42 0.31
CA GLY A 39 -0.55 2.78 1.53
C GLY A 39 0.36 3.15 2.71
N GLU A 40 1.51 2.48 2.83
CA GLU A 40 2.46 2.69 3.94
C GLU A 40 2.98 4.13 4.01
N GLY A 41 3.24 4.76 2.86
CA GLY A 41 3.74 6.13 2.80
C GLY A 41 2.69 7.21 3.11
N ILE A 42 1.40 6.88 3.14
CA ILE A 42 0.32 7.88 3.26
C ILE A 42 0.34 8.58 4.63
N GLN A 43 0.63 7.84 5.70
CA GLN A 43 0.70 8.40 7.05
C GLN A 43 1.86 9.40 7.20
N SER A 44 2.98 9.15 6.50
CA SER A 44 4.18 9.99 6.56
C SER A 44 4.14 11.16 5.57
N GLN A 45 3.14 11.21 4.68
CA GLN A 45 3.02 12.26 3.67
C GLN A 45 2.35 13.51 4.24
N PRO A 46 2.79 14.70 3.82
CA PRO A 46 2.06 15.94 4.10
C PRO A 46 0.61 15.87 3.64
N ARG A 47 -0.28 16.54 4.39
CA ARG A 47 -1.74 16.47 4.20
C ARG A 47 -2.20 16.90 2.80
N PHE A 48 -1.47 17.77 2.11
CA PHE A 48 -1.77 18.17 0.73
C PHE A 48 -1.52 17.05 -0.29
N ILE A 49 -0.56 16.15 -0.04
CA ILE A 49 -0.29 14.98 -0.90
C ILE A 49 -1.28 13.85 -0.56
N ALA A 50 -1.52 13.62 0.73
CA ALA A 50 -2.47 12.62 1.21
C ALA A 50 -3.93 12.99 0.93
N GLY A 51 -4.24 14.28 0.73
CA GLY A 51 -5.59 14.82 0.53
C GLY A 51 -6.33 14.12 -0.60
N GLY A 52 -5.72 14.04 -1.79
CA GLY A 52 -6.37 13.39 -2.94
C GLY A 52 -6.71 11.90 -2.71
N PHE A 53 -5.96 11.21 -1.85
CA PHE A 53 -6.30 9.84 -1.45
C PHE A 53 -7.47 9.80 -0.47
N LEU A 54 -7.43 10.64 0.57
CA LEU A 54 -8.50 10.70 1.57
C LEU A 54 -9.82 11.14 0.95
N ASP A 55 -9.77 12.07 -0.01
CA ASP A 55 -10.93 12.55 -0.76
C ASP A 55 -11.50 11.42 -1.63
N ALA A 56 -10.64 10.70 -2.36
CA ALA A 56 -11.09 9.56 -3.16
C ALA A 56 -11.69 8.43 -2.30
N MET A 57 -11.12 8.15 -1.12
CA MET A 57 -11.70 7.18 -0.18
C MET A 57 -13.05 7.64 0.38
N SER A 58 -13.17 8.93 0.71
CA SER A 58 -14.41 9.53 1.22
C SER A 58 -15.51 9.54 0.15
N GLU A 59 -15.16 9.87 -1.09
CA GLU A 59 -16.06 9.83 -2.25
C GLU A 59 -16.52 8.40 -2.53
N LEU A 60 -15.59 7.42 -2.51
CA LEU A 60 -15.92 6.01 -2.70
C LEU A 60 -16.93 5.53 -1.63
N GLY A 61 -16.70 5.88 -0.36
CA GLY A 61 -17.59 5.53 0.74
C GLY A 61 -18.97 6.18 0.62
N ARG A 62 -19.02 7.46 0.22
CA ARG A 62 -20.27 8.20 0.02
C ARG A 62 -21.12 7.60 -1.11
N GLU A 63 -20.53 7.36 -2.27
CA GLU A 63 -21.24 6.74 -3.41
C GLU A 63 -21.68 5.31 -3.09
N PHE A 64 -20.83 4.54 -2.40
CA PHE A 64 -21.19 3.20 -1.96
C PHE A 64 -22.36 3.22 -0.98
N GLY A 65 -22.37 4.12 0.00
CA GLY A 65 -23.46 4.26 0.96
C GLY A 65 -24.79 4.64 0.30
N ARG A 66 -24.76 5.40 -0.80
CA ARG A 66 -25.96 5.82 -1.54
C ARG A 66 -26.47 4.76 -2.51
N THR A 67 -25.57 4.04 -3.18
CA THR A 67 -25.93 3.19 -4.34
C THR A 67 -25.73 1.69 -4.10
N GLY A 68 -25.01 1.31 -3.05
CA GLY A 68 -24.55 -0.06 -2.81
C GLY A 68 -23.53 -0.57 -3.83
N LYS A 69 -22.95 0.32 -4.65
CA LYS A 69 -22.01 -0.03 -5.72
C LYS A 69 -20.75 0.83 -5.63
N PHE A 70 -19.62 0.29 -6.09
CA PHE A 70 -18.42 1.12 -6.26
C PHE A 70 -18.49 1.94 -7.54
N ASN A 71 -18.23 3.24 -7.40
CA ASN A 71 -18.01 4.13 -8.53
C ASN A 71 -16.67 3.75 -9.20
N GLN A 72 -16.76 3.28 -10.44
CA GLN A 72 -15.61 2.75 -11.20
C GLN A 72 -14.57 3.83 -11.52
N ASP A 73 -14.99 5.09 -11.68
CA ASP A 73 -14.08 6.20 -11.95
C ASP A 73 -13.20 6.47 -10.72
N VAL A 74 -13.79 6.40 -9.52
CA VAL A 74 -13.06 6.55 -8.25
C VAL A 74 -12.13 5.36 -8.01
N VAL A 75 -12.59 4.15 -8.32
CA VAL A 75 -11.76 2.93 -8.25
C VAL A 75 -10.55 3.02 -9.17
N ALA A 76 -10.74 3.44 -10.42
CA ALA A 76 -9.66 3.61 -11.39
C ALA A 76 -8.63 4.66 -10.92
N ARG A 77 -9.10 5.74 -10.27
CA ARG A 77 -8.23 6.76 -9.70
C ARG A 77 -7.38 6.24 -8.53
N LEU A 78 -7.93 5.38 -7.68
CA LEU A 78 -7.21 4.74 -6.57
C LEU A 78 -6.16 3.70 -7.04
N GLY A 79 -6.48 2.95 -8.10
CA GLY A 79 -5.65 1.89 -8.67
C GLY A 79 -4.63 2.33 -9.72
N ARG A 80 -4.36 3.63 -9.86
CA ARG A 80 -3.67 4.22 -11.02
C ARG A 80 -2.25 3.68 -11.29
N VAL A 81 -1.56 3.10 -10.31
CA VAL A 81 -0.19 2.59 -10.48
C VAL A 81 -0.19 1.07 -10.43
N GLU A 82 -0.58 0.43 -11.54
CA GLU A 82 -0.48 -1.02 -11.70
C GLU A 82 0.98 -1.48 -11.76
N ARG A 83 1.78 -0.83 -12.61
CA ARG A 83 3.23 -1.04 -12.73
C ARG A 83 3.96 0.28 -12.68
N LEU A 84 5.13 0.30 -12.06
CA LEU A 84 6.04 1.43 -12.14
C LEU A 84 6.59 1.55 -13.55
N SER A 85 6.72 2.78 -14.04
CA SER A 85 7.46 3.02 -15.27
C SER A 85 8.95 2.71 -15.06
N PRO A 86 9.69 2.33 -16.12
CA PRO A 86 11.12 2.00 -16.00
C PRO A 86 11.95 3.09 -15.30
N LEU A 87 11.64 4.36 -15.58
CA LEU A 87 12.30 5.51 -14.93
C LEU A 87 11.99 5.56 -13.42
N ARG A 88 10.73 5.36 -13.03
CA ARG A 88 10.35 5.32 -11.61
C ARG A 88 10.98 4.12 -10.90
N LEU A 89 11.06 2.97 -11.57
CA LEU A 89 11.71 1.78 -11.03
C LEU A 89 13.21 2.00 -10.81
N LEU A 90 13.88 2.67 -11.75
CA LEU A 90 15.30 3.02 -11.59
C LEU A 90 15.51 3.96 -10.42
N PHE A 91 14.65 4.98 -10.29
CA PHE A 91 14.68 5.92 -9.17
C PHE A 91 14.42 5.22 -7.83
N THR A 92 13.40 4.35 -7.72
CA THR A 92 13.09 3.63 -6.47
C THR A 92 14.22 2.69 -6.09
N ARG A 93 14.83 1.99 -7.05
CA ARG A 93 15.97 1.08 -6.81
C ARG A 93 17.23 1.80 -6.32
N THR A 94 17.39 3.08 -6.66
CA THR A 94 18.59 3.86 -6.32
C THR A 94 18.29 4.86 -5.21
N ILE A 95 18.05 6.12 -5.58
CA ILE A 95 17.93 7.28 -4.70
C ILE A 95 16.74 7.11 -3.75
N GLY A 96 15.62 6.57 -4.25
CA GLY A 96 14.42 6.34 -3.45
C GLY A 96 14.65 5.40 -2.27
N SER A 97 15.32 4.26 -2.50
CA SER A 97 15.65 3.28 -1.45
C SER A 97 16.62 3.84 -0.41
N TRP A 98 17.63 4.60 -0.85
CA TRP A 98 18.56 5.25 0.08
C TRP A 98 17.87 6.31 0.95
N MET A 99 17.03 7.16 0.36
CA MET A 99 16.26 8.17 1.09
C MET A 99 15.27 7.53 2.07
N ALA A 100 14.51 6.51 1.65
CA ALA A 100 13.58 5.80 2.52
C ALA A 100 14.31 5.16 3.72
N LYS A 101 15.47 4.53 3.47
CA LYS A 101 16.30 3.97 4.53
C LYS A 101 16.74 5.04 5.53
N LYS A 102 17.28 6.17 5.06
CA LYS A 102 17.81 7.23 5.93
C LYS A 102 16.72 8.02 6.68
N ALA A 103 15.68 8.43 5.96
CA ALA A 103 14.66 9.34 6.50
C ALA A 103 13.59 8.61 7.33
N MET A 104 13.25 7.38 6.96
CA MET A 104 12.22 6.60 7.63
C MET A 104 12.84 5.54 8.53
N TRP A 105 13.51 4.55 7.95
CA TRP A 105 13.91 3.33 8.68
C TRP A 105 14.97 3.59 9.76
N ASP A 106 16.06 4.26 9.42
CA ASP A 106 17.14 4.61 10.35
C ASP A 106 16.63 5.54 11.47
N ARG A 107 15.71 6.47 11.13
CA ARG A 107 15.07 7.36 12.11
C ARG A 107 14.22 6.57 13.10
N MET A 108 13.30 5.73 12.60
CA MET A 108 12.43 4.90 13.46
C MET A 108 13.27 3.96 14.34
N MET A 109 14.31 3.35 13.80
CA MET A 109 15.23 2.50 14.56
C MET A 109 15.93 3.26 15.70
N LYS A 110 16.33 4.53 15.48
CA LYS A 110 16.95 5.36 16.52
C LYS A 110 15.96 5.79 17.60
N GLU A 111 14.76 6.21 17.19
CA GLU A 111 13.66 6.55 18.10
C GLU A 111 13.27 5.37 19.00
N ASN A 112 13.38 4.13 18.49
CA ASN A 112 13.09 2.91 19.23
C ASN A 112 14.33 2.25 19.86
N HIS A 113 15.47 2.95 19.93
CA HIS A 113 16.73 2.44 20.50
C HIS A 113 17.24 1.10 19.91
N ALA A 114 16.82 0.76 18.69
CA ALA A 114 17.13 -0.49 18.01
C ALA A 114 18.22 -0.35 16.93
N TYR A 115 18.69 0.87 16.65
CA TYR A 115 19.60 1.14 15.53
C TYR A 115 20.92 0.36 15.58
N GLU A 116 21.52 0.18 16.75
CA GLU A 116 22.74 -0.61 16.90
C GLU A 116 22.51 -2.11 16.66
N ARG A 117 21.28 -2.57 16.90
CA ARG A 117 20.85 -3.96 16.70
C ARG A 117 20.20 -4.20 15.33
N ARG A 118 20.29 -3.25 14.39
CA ARG A 118 19.66 -3.34 13.06
C ARG A 118 20.12 -4.55 12.22
N LEU A 119 21.26 -5.14 12.56
CA LEU A 119 21.81 -6.35 11.93
C LEU A 119 21.82 -7.56 12.88
N ALA A 120 21.11 -7.50 14.01
CA ALA A 120 21.07 -8.59 14.97
C ALA A 120 20.54 -9.86 14.30
N ARG A 121 21.18 -10.98 14.60
CA ARG A 121 20.82 -12.32 14.12
C ARG A 121 20.38 -13.15 15.32
N PRO A 122 19.11 -13.05 15.74
CA PRO A 122 18.64 -13.65 16.99
C PRO A 122 18.68 -15.19 17.00
N TYR A 123 18.86 -15.81 15.83
CA TYR A 123 18.93 -17.26 15.66
C TYR A 123 20.34 -17.76 15.33
N GLU A 124 21.37 -16.90 15.30
CA GLU A 124 22.74 -17.40 15.22
C GLU A 124 23.12 -18.08 16.54
N GLN A 125 23.63 -19.31 16.43
CA GLN A 125 24.20 -19.98 17.59
C GLN A 125 25.43 -19.18 18.07
N PRO A 126 25.60 -18.97 19.38
CA PRO A 126 26.79 -18.31 19.90
C PRO A 126 28.04 -19.10 19.47
N PRO A 127 29.17 -18.41 19.23
CA PRO A 127 30.40 -19.08 18.83
C PRO A 127 30.79 -20.14 19.87
N ALA A 128 31.26 -21.29 19.37
CA ALA A 128 31.66 -22.45 20.16
C ALA A 128 32.87 -22.16 21.07
#